data_AF-A0A9D8L0L4-F1
#
_entry.id   AF-A0A9D8L0L4-F1
#
_cell.length_a   1.000
_cell.length_b   1.000
_cell.length_c   1.000
_cell.angle_alpha   90.00
_cell.angle_beta   90.00
_cell.angle_gamma   90.00
#
_symmetry.space_group_name_H-M   'P 1'
#
loop_
_entity.id
_entity.type
_entity.pdbx_description
1 polymer ?
#
loop_
_entity_poly.entity_id
_entity_poly.type
_entity_poly.pdbx_seq_one_letter_code
_entity_poly.pdbx_strand_id
1 'polypeptide(L)'
;MRKPLLLLTAAILLVAGLWAMRALQQPPPPQFAPSLDGPAAPAVTEEPRQPGATDPLPAFLPPEAHDTIALVLRGGPFPHRQDGSVFGNRERRLPQRPRG
;
A
#
# COMPACT_ATOMS: atom_id res chain seq x y z
N MET A 1 40.02 -36.33 -6.84
CA MET A 1 38.59 -36.69 -6.75
C MET A 1 37.84 -35.49 -6.19
N ARG A 2 37.14 -34.75 -7.05
CA ARG A 2 36.32 -33.59 -6.62
C ARG A 2 35.23 -34.13 -5.70
N LYS A 3 34.94 -33.46 -4.57
CA LYS A 3 33.89 -33.83 -3.62
C LYS A 3 32.61 -33.02 -3.93
N PRO A 4 31.85 -33.36 -5.00
CA PRO A 4 30.70 -32.57 -5.43
C PRO A 4 29.63 -32.49 -4.34
N LEU A 5 29.55 -33.52 -3.48
CA LEU A 5 28.62 -33.56 -2.36
C LEU A 5 28.84 -32.41 -1.36
N LEU A 6 30.10 -32.03 -1.09
CA LEU A 6 30.42 -30.91 -0.19
C LEU A 6 30.06 -29.55 -0.80
N LEU A 7 30.17 -29.42 -2.13
CA LEU A 7 29.75 -28.20 -2.81
C LEU A 7 28.23 -28.06 -2.82
N LEU A 8 27.50 -29.17 -2.99
CA LEU A 8 26.05 -29.19 -2.93
C LEU A 8 25.53 -28.83 -1.52
N THR A 9 26.11 -29.40 -0.47
CA THR A 9 25.72 -29.05 0.91
C THR A 9 26.03 -27.59 1.23
N ALA A 10 27.19 -27.08 0.80
CA ALA A 10 27.54 -25.67 0.97
C ALA A 10 26.59 -24.73 0.19
N ALA A 11 26.20 -25.07 -1.03
CA ALA A 11 25.27 -24.29 -1.83
C ALA A 11 23.86 -24.26 -1.22
N ILE A 12 23.38 -25.40 -0.70
CA ILE A 12 22.09 -25.47 0.00
C ILE A 12 22.10 -24.60 1.25
N LEU A 13 23.16 -24.67 2.06
CA LEU A 13 23.32 -23.82 3.25
C LEU A 13 23.38 -22.33 2.89
N LEU A 14 24.06 -21.99 1.80
CA LEU A 14 24.12 -20.61 1.29
C LEU A 14 22.74 -20.09 0.89
N VAL A 15 21.99 -20.87 0.11
CA VAL A 15 20.65 -20.48 -0.34
C VAL A 15 19.67 -20.37 0.84
N ALA A 16 19.72 -21.32 1.78
CA ALA A 16 18.91 -21.28 3.00
C ALA A 16 19.26 -20.05 3.86
N GLY A 17 20.54 -19.74 4.02
CA GLY A 17 21.01 -18.55 4.74
C GLY A 17 20.56 -17.24 4.07
N LEU A 18 20.70 -17.14 2.75
CA LEU A 18 20.23 -15.97 1.97
C LEU A 18 18.70 -15.80 2.06
N TRP A 19 17.95 -16.90 2.03
CA TRP A 19 16.51 -16.87 2.18
C TRP A 19 16.09 -16.39 3.58
N ALA A 20 16.72 -16.91 4.63
CA ALA A 20 16.49 -16.49 6.00
C ALA A 20 16.84 -15.02 6.23
N MET A 21 17.98 -14.57 5.68
CA MET A 21 18.41 -13.16 5.78
C MET A 21 17.43 -12.22 5.06
N ARG A 22 16.90 -12.63 3.91
CA ARG A 22 15.85 -11.88 3.19
C ARG A 22 14.54 -11.83 3.99
N ALA A 23 14.17 -12.91 4.68
CA ALA A 23 12.97 -12.95 5.52
C ALA A 23 13.10 -12.02 6.73
N LEU A 24 14.28 -12.00 7.37
CA LEU A 24 14.56 -11.14 8.52
C LEU A 24 14.64 -9.65 8.16
N GLN A 25 15.01 -9.34 6.92
CA GLN A 25 15.09 -7.97 6.39
C GLN A 25 13.78 -7.44 5.82
N GLN A 26 12.66 -8.15 5.95
CA GLN A 26 11.35 -7.58 5.59
C GLN A 26 10.89 -6.64 6.70
N PRO A 27 10.92 -5.31 6.52
CA PRO A 27 10.34 -4.41 7.51
C PRO A 27 8.86 -4.75 7.68
N PRO A 28 8.31 -4.63 8.90
CA PRO A 28 6.88 -4.80 9.11
C PRO A 28 6.12 -3.85 8.17
N PRO A 29 5.00 -4.30 7.57
CA PRO A 29 4.22 -3.45 6.68
C PRO A 29 3.87 -2.16 7.42
N PRO A 30 4.20 -0.99 6.85
CA PRO A 30 3.90 0.27 7.49
C PRO A 30 2.38 0.40 7.65
N GLN A 31 1.97 0.71 8.87
CA GLN A 31 0.58 0.82 9.29
C GLN A 31 0.05 2.20 8.88
N PHE A 32 -0.23 2.39 7.59
CA PHE A 32 -0.73 3.68 7.08
C PHE A 32 -2.23 3.90 7.34
N ALA A 33 -2.96 2.86 7.77
CA ALA A 33 -4.35 2.93 8.19
C ALA A 33 -4.63 1.82 9.21
N PRO A 34 -5.55 2.02 10.17
CA PRO A 34 -6.03 0.94 11.01
C PRO A 34 -6.57 -0.20 10.14
N SER A 35 -6.20 -1.43 10.48
CA SER A 35 -6.65 -2.65 9.83
C SER A 35 -8.18 -2.70 9.84
N LEU A 36 -8.82 -2.77 8.68
CA LEU A 36 -10.27 -2.96 8.57
C LEU A 36 -10.72 -4.36 9.05
N ASP A 37 -9.76 -5.27 9.26
CA ASP A 37 -9.99 -6.66 9.70
C ASP A 37 -9.81 -6.88 11.22
N GLY A 38 -9.52 -5.82 11.99
CA GLY A 38 -9.45 -5.91 13.46
C GLY A 38 -10.83 -5.78 14.11
N PRO A 39 -11.06 -6.36 15.32
CA PRO A 39 -12.27 -6.03 16.07
C PRO A 39 -12.29 -4.51 16.25
N ALA A 40 -13.37 -3.89 15.81
CA ALA A 40 -13.58 -2.46 15.96
C ALA A 40 -13.27 -2.09 17.41
N ALA A 41 -12.26 -1.25 17.62
CA ALA A 41 -12.10 -0.52 18.87
C ALA A 41 -13.48 0.07 19.21
N PRO A 42 -13.90 0.08 20.50
CA PRO A 42 -15.27 0.42 20.87
C PRO A 42 -15.67 1.66 20.10
N ALA A 43 -16.64 1.47 19.21
CA ALA A 43 -17.15 2.53 18.38
C ALA A 43 -17.52 3.65 19.35
N VAL A 44 -16.78 4.76 19.27
CA VAL A 44 -17.32 6.02 19.74
C VAL A 44 -18.63 6.10 18.99
N THR A 45 -19.76 6.06 19.71
CA THR A 45 -21.09 6.14 19.12
C THR A 45 -21.15 7.42 18.30
N GLU A 46 -20.78 7.31 17.01
CA GLU A 46 -21.08 8.32 16.03
C GLU A 46 -22.59 8.20 15.82
N GLU A 47 -23.31 9.11 16.47
CA GLU A 47 -24.68 9.44 16.10
C GLU A 47 -24.79 9.49 14.57
N PRO A 48 -25.91 9.02 13.99
CA PRO A 48 -26.12 9.09 12.56
C PRO A 48 -26.08 10.57 12.14
N ARG A 49 -24.94 11.02 11.59
CA ARG A 49 -24.78 12.36 11.05
C ARG A 49 -25.68 12.46 9.82
N GLN A 50 -26.85 13.07 10.01
CA GLN A 50 -27.68 13.52 8.89
C GLN A 50 -26.81 14.29 7.88
N PRO A 51 -27.03 14.09 6.56
CA PRO A 51 -26.25 14.72 5.51
C PRO A 51 -26.56 16.23 5.43
N GLY A 52 -25.94 17.00 6.32
CA GLY A 52 -25.84 18.44 6.23
C GLY A 52 -24.52 18.79 5.56
N ALA A 53 -24.58 19.11 4.27
CA ALA A 53 -23.58 19.69 3.36
C ALA A 53 -22.24 20.14 3.98
N THR A 54 -21.47 19.19 4.49
CA THR A 54 -20.06 19.37 4.87
C THR A 54 -19.30 18.71 3.73
N ASP A 55 -18.40 19.44 3.08
CA ASP A 55 -17.53 18.88 2.07
C ASP A 55 -16.89 17.61 2.67
N PRO A 56 -17.14 16.40 2.13
CA PRO A 56 -16.65 15.15 2.73
C PRO A 56 -15.13 15.06 2.71
N LEU A 57 -14.46 16.02 2.08
CA LEU A 57 -13.02 16.08 1.94
C LEU A 57 -12.35 16.73 3.16
N PRO A 58 -11.21 16.20 3.62
CA PRO A 58 -10.47 16.78 4.74
C PRO A 58 -10.07 18.24 4.51
N ALA A 59 -10.29 19.10 5.50
CA ALA A 59 -10.00 20.53 5.42
C ALA A 59 -8.50 20.89 5.28
N PHE A 60 -7.59 19.94 5.48
CA PHE A 60 -6.15 20.16 5.26
C PHE A 60 -5.77 20.09 3.78
N LEU A 61 -6.66 19.62 2.92
CA LEU A 61 -6.39 19.51 1.49
C LEU A 61 -6.34 20.91 0.86
N PRO A 62 -5.41 21.13 -0.08
CA PRO A 62 -5.41 22.35 -0.88
C PRO A 62 -6.61 22.33 -1.85
N PRO A 63 -7.13 23.50 -2.26
CA PRO A 63 -8.31 23.58 -3.12
C PRO A 63 -8.16 22.80 -4.44
N GLU A 64 -6.95 22.75 -5.01
CA GLU A 64 -6.66 22.00 -6.24
C GLU A 64 -6.88 20.48 -6.09
N ALA A 65 -6.75 19.94 -4.87
CA ALA A 65 -7.04 18.54 -4.60
C ALA A 65 -8.54 18.25 -4.69
N HIS A 66 -9.40 19.20 -4.28
CA HIS A 66 -10.86 19.06 -4.41
C HIS A 66 -11.24 18.95 -5.89
N ASP A 67 -10.69 19.82 -6.74
CA ASP A 67 -10.91 19.79 -8.19
C ASP A 67 -10.45 18.47 -8.80
N THR A 68 -9.26 18.00 -8.41
CA THR A 68 -8.70 16.73 -8.90
C THR A 68 -9.59 15.54 -8.51
N ILE A 69 -10.09 15.51 -7.27
CA ILE A 69 -11.00 14.45 -6.80
C ILE A 69 -12.32 14.52 -7.58
N ALA A 70 -12.86 15.72 -7.84
CA ALA A 70 -14.05 15.88 -8.66
C ALA A 70 -13.86 15.41 -10.11
N LEU A 71 -12.63 15.52 -10.67
CA LEU A 71 -12.29 14.95 -11.98
C LEU A 71 -12.22 13.42 -11.93
N VAL A 72 -11.65 12.84 -10.88
CA VAL A 72 -11.60 11.37 -10.70
C VAL A 72 -13.00 10.79 -10.58
N LEU A 73 -13.88 11.40 -9.78
CA LEU A 73 -15.25 10.94 -9.56
C LEU A 73 -16.09 10.94 -10.84
N ARG A 74 -15.91 11.93 -11.72
CA ARG A 74 -16.61 12.01 -13.00
C ARG A 74 -15.94 11.20 -14.13
N GLY A 75 -14.72 10.69 -13.91
CA GLY A 75 -13.94 9.96 -14.92
C GLY A 75 -13.22 10.82 -15.97
N GLY A 76 -12.92 12.08 -15.65
CA GLY A 76 -12.23 13.02 -16.55
C GLY A 76 -13.14 14.00 -17.31
N PRO A 77 -12.66 14.67 -18.38
CA PRO A 77 -11.33 14.53 -18.99
C PRO A 77 -10.22 15.02 -18.07
N PHE A 78 -9.07 14.36 -18.14
CA PHE A 78 -7.91 14.75 -17.33
C PHE A 78 -6.96 15.69 -18.09
N PRO A 79 -6.39 16.70 -17.42
CA PRO A 79 -5.58 17.73 -18.07
C PRO A 79 -4.20 17.24 -18.51
N HIS A 80 -3.63 16.23 -17.83
CA HIS A 80 -2.29 15.74 -18.12
C HIS A 80 -2.31 14.34 -18.73
N ARG A 81 -1.31 14.05 -19.57
CA ARG A 81 -1.19 12.73 -20.21
C ARG A 81 -0.88 11.61 -19.22
N GLN A 82 -0.36 11.94 -18.04
CA GLN A 82 -0.01 10.99 -16.99
C GLN A 82 -1.20 10.66 -16.08
N ASP A 83 -2.27 11.46 -16.12
CA ASP A 83 -3.45 11.24 -15.30
C ASP A 83 -4.17 9.96 -15.74
N GLY A 84 -4.56 9.13 -14.77
CA GLY A 84 -5.13 7.81 -15.03
C GLY A 84 -4.11 6.73 -15.40
N SER A 85 -2.81 7.04 -15.43
CA SER A 85 -1.77 6.01 -15.58
C SER A 85 -1.65 5.11 -14.35
N VAL A 86 -1.12 3.90 -14.53
CA VAL A 86 -0.95 2.93 -13.44
C VAL A 86 0.16 3.38 -12.49
N PHE A 87 -0.17 3.58 -11.20
CA PHE A 87 0.82 3.84 -10.16
C PHE A 87 1.56 2.55 -9.75
N GLY A 88 2.84 2.46 -10.07
CA GLY A 88 3.62 1.22 -9.93
C GLY A 88 4.08 0.83 -8.52
N ASN A 89 3.92 1.69 -7.50
CA ASN A 89 4.31 1.44 -6.10
C ASN A 89 5.71 0.78 -5.90
N ARG A 90 6.74 1.21 -6.66
CA ARG A 90 8.08 0.57 -6.66
C ARG A 90 8.79 0.60 -5.30
N GLU A 91 8.59 1.69 -4.56
CA GLU A 91 9.16 1.89 -3.22
C GLU A 91 8.37 1.17 -2.12
N ARG A 92 7.22 0.57 -2.45
CA ARG A 92 6.35 -0.18 -1.52
C ARG A 92 5.89 0.66 -0.31
N ARG A 93 5.62 1.94 -0.54
CA ARG A 93 5.00 2.82 0.47
C ARG A 93 3.51 2.53 0.65
N LEU A 94 2.85 1.96 -0.36
CA LEU A 94 1.46 1.51 -0.23
C LEU A 94 1.39 0.00 0.00
N PRO A 95 0.33 -0.53 0.61
CA PRO A 95 0.08 -1.97 0.70
C PRO A 95 0.18 -2.66 -0.66
N GLN A 96 0.73 -3.88 -0.67
CA GLN A 96 0.93 -4.64 -1.90
C GLN A 96 -0.43 -5.09 -2.46
N ARG A 97 -0.71 -4.76 -3.72
CA ARG A 97 -1.90 -5.17 -4.48
C ARG A 97 -1.47 -5.75 -5.85
N PRO A 98 -2.29 -6.59 -6.49
CA PRO A 98 -2.07 -6.97 -7.90
C PRO A 98 -1.92 -5.72 -8.77
N ARG A 99 -1.15 -5.84 -9.86
CA ARG A 99 -1.09 -4.74 -10.84
C ARG A 99 -2.47 -4.57 -11.46
N GLY A 100 -2.90 -3.31 -11.55
CA GLY A 100 -4.08 -2.91 -12.30
C GLY A 100 -3.90 -3.05 -13.80
#